data_AF-A0A3D2ZA67-F1
#
_entry.id   AF-A0A3D2ZA67-F1
#
_cell.length_a   1.000
_cell.length_b   1.000
_cell.length_c   1.000
_cell.angle_alpha   90.00
_cell.angle_beta   90.00
_cell.angle_gamma   90.00
#
_symmetry.space_group_name_H-M   'P 1'
#
loop_
_entity.id
_entity.type
_entity.pdbx_description
1 polymer ?
#
loop_
_entity_poly.entity_id
_entity_poly.type
_entity_poly.pdbx_seq_one_letter_code
_entity_poly.pdbx_strand_id
1 'polypeptide(L)'
;MGYRKMQRPAVAAVWCWVLSALCAGSLHAQVGAKTTLVHYMPWFASESVSGDWGWHWTMDHFDPDRLTDNGRREVAAHDYPLIGPYDSSDPDALEYHVLLMKLAGIDGVIVDWYGIKDYKDYAAIHRNTERLITYIRKSGLKFAVCYEDQTVRHMIEGGVLQPGADVPHGIEVMDWL
;
A
#
# COMPACT_ATOMS: atom_id res chain seq x y z
N MET A 1 72.59 -20.69 13.04
CA MET A 1 71.98 -21.88 12.41
C MET A 1 70.50 -21.55 12.16
N GLY A 2 70.04 -20.91 11.10
CA GLY A 2 70.59 -20.63 9.78
C GLY A 2 69.56 -21.00 8.71
N TYR A 3 68.34 -20.44 8.76
CA TYR A 3 67.31 -20.68 7.72
C TYR A 3 67.07 -19.44 6.85
N ARG A 4 66.94 -19.73 5.57
CA ARG A 4 67.35 -18.95 4.40
C ARG A 4 66.17 -18.15 3.84
N LYS A 5 66.35 -16.84 3.62
CA LYS A 5 65.50 -16.01 2.75
C LYS A 5 65.44 -16.64 1.36
N MET A 6 64.25 -16.82 0.79
CA MET A 6 64.08 -17.17 -0.62
C MET A 6 63.16 -16.16 -1.30
N GLN A 7 63.71 -15.56 -2.36
CA GLN A 7 63.16 -14.46 -3.13
C GLN A 7 62.05 -14.94 -4.07
N ARG A 8 61.10 -14.03 -4.35
CA ARG A 8 60.07 -14.16 -5.38
C ARG A 8 60.68 -14.12 -6.79
N PRO A 9 60.05 -14.78 -7.77
CA PRO A 9 59.98 -14.24 -9.12
C PRO A 9 58.55 -13.77 -9.43
N ALA A 10 58.47 -12.56 -9.97
CA ALA A 10 57.30 -12.02 -10.64
C ALA A 10 57.18 -12.67 -12.03
N VAL A 11 55.97 -13.06 -12.45
CA VAL A 11 55.69 -13.38 -13.86
C VAL A 11 54.32 -12.82 -14.26
N ALA A 12 54.43 -11.81 -15.13
CA ALA A 12 53.55 -11.42 -16.23
C ALA A 12 52.04 -11.18 -15.99
N ALA A 13 51.70 -9.88 -16.02
CA ALA A 13 50.43 -9.39 -16.48
C ALA A 13 50.14 -9.88 -17.92
N VAL A 14 48.99 -10.52 -18.12
CA VAL A 14 48.43 -10.74 -19.47
C VAL A 14 47.45 -9.61 -19.73
N TRP A 15 47.80 -8.83 -20.75
CA TRP A 15 47.06 -7.68 -21.24
C TRP A 15 45.77 -8.11 -21.95
N CYS A 16 44.74 -7.31 -21.67
CA CYS A 16 43.65 -6.81 -22.51
C CYS A 16 43.51 -7.29 -23.97
N TRP A 17 42.25 -7.24 -24.42
CA TRP A 17 41.68 -7.20 -25.77
C TRP A 17 40.88 -8.44 -26.18
N VAL A 18 39.76 -8.18 -26.89
CA VAL A 18 38.68 -9.08 -27.38
C VAL A 18 37.47 -9.04 -26.41
N LEU A 19 36.34 -8.36 -26.64
CA LEU A 19 35.66 -7.92 -27.87
C LEU A 19 34.79 -6.68 -27.55
N SER A 20 35.18 -5.50 -28.04
CA SER A 20 34.21 -4.45 -28.34
C SER A 20 33.62 -4.76 -29.72
N ALA A 21 32.43 -5.37 -29.75
CA ALA A 21 31.64 -5.48 -30.96
C ALA A 21 30.15 -5.47 -30.63
N LEU A 22 29.53 -4.32 -30.91
CA LEU A 22 28.24 -4.21 -31.60
C LEU A 22 27.07 -5.02 -31.02
N CYS A 23 26.45 -4.45 -30.00
CA CYS A 23 25.02 -4.20 -30.13
C CYS A 23 24.84 -2.69 -30.18
N ALA A 24 24.74 -2.15 -31.40
CA ALA A 24 23.91 -0.99 -31.63
C ALA A 24 22.46 -1.40 -31.28
N GLY A 25 22.18 -1.52 -29.99
CA GLY A 25 20.82 -1.58 -29.50
C GLY A 25 20.20 -0.27 -29.91
N SER A 26 19.12 -0.33 -30.68
CA SER A 26 18.34 0.83 -31.06
C SER A 26 18.24 1.78 -29.86
N LEU A 27 18.66 3.03 -30.01
CA LEU A 27 18.18 4.12 -29.16
C LEU A 27 16.68 4.24 -29.45
N HIS A 28 15.89 3.27 -28.99
CA HIS A 28 14.55 3.58 -28.58
C HIS A 28 14.76 4.62 -27.50
N ALA A 29 14.35 5.86 -27.76
CA ALA A 29 13.92 6.71 -26.67
C ALA A 29 13.00 5.82 -25.84
N GLN A 30 13.48 5.37 -24.69
CA GLN A 30 12.65 4.65 -23.74
C GLN A 30 11.58 5.69 -23.41
N VAL A 31 10.42 5.58 -24.05
CA VAL A 31 9.22 6.24 -23.57
C VAL A 31 9.18 5.80 -22.13
N GLY A 32 9.48 6.72 -21.20
CA GLY A 32 9.65 6.38 -19.79
C GLY A 32 8.46 5.51 -19.40
N ALA A 33 8.74 4.36 -18.78
CA ALA A 33 7.69 3.42 -18.40
C ALA A 33 6.56 4.22 -17.74
N LYS A 34 5.34 4.09 -18.28
CA LYS A 34 4.18 4.82 -17.75
C LYS A 34 4.02 4.41 -16.29
N THR A 35 3.92 5.40 -15.41
CA THR A 35 3.65 5.13 -14.00
C THR A 35 2.23 4.58 -13.86
N THR A 36 2.10 3.36 -13.36
CA THR A 36 0.83 2.72 -13.05
C THR A 36 0.61 2.74 -11.55
N LEU A 37 -0.46 3.40 -11.12
CA LEU A 37 -0.90 3.44 -9.73
C LEU A 37 -2.25 2.71 -9.59
N VAL A 38 -2.51 2.15 -8.41
CA VAL A 38 -3.79 1.51 -8.08
C VAL A 38 -4.48 2.19 -6.91
N HIS A 39 -5.80 2.33 -6.98
CA HIS A 39 -6.60 2.83 -5.88
C HIS A 39 -6.73 1.76 -4.78
N TYR A 40 -6.50 2.12 -3.52
CA TYR A 40 -6.53 1.20 -2.40
C TYR A 40 -7.42 1.74 -1.29
N MET A 41 -8.35 0.91 -0.83
CA MET A 41 -9.32 1.23 0.23
C MET A 41 -8.89 0.57 1.56
N PRO A 42 -8.36 1.31 2.55
CA PRO A 42 -7.87 0.74 3.81
C PRO A 42 -8.99 0.61 4.87
N TRP A 43 -10.18 0.16 4.46
CA TRP A 43 -11.42 0.31 5.22
C TRP A 43 -12.07 -0.99 5.74
N PHE A 44 -11.51 -2.16 5.41
CA PHE A 44 -12.05 -3.45 5.86
C PHE A 44 -11.62 -3.75 7.29
N ALA A 45 -12.51 -4.34 8.10
CA ALA A 45 -12.22 -4.71 9.49
C ALA A 45 -12.78 -6.10 9.80
N SER A 46 -12.00 -6.94 10.47
CA SER A 46 -12.41 -8.30 10.86
C SER A 46 -12.47 -8.46 12.37
N GLU A 47 -13.34 -9.36 12.83
CA GLU A 47 -13.50 -9.67 14.26
C GLU A 47 -12.17 -10.04 14.92
N SER A 48 -11.34 -10.87 14.27
CA SER A 48 -10.08 -11.36 14.85
C SER A 48 -9.00 -10.30 15.06
N VAL A 49 -9.07 -9.16 14.35
CA VAL A 49 -8.04 -8.12 14.38
C VAL A 49 -8.56 -6.81 14.98
N SER A 50 -9.73 -6.36 14.54
CA SER A 50 -10.36 -5.11 15.01
C SER A 50 -11.41 -5.33 16.11
N GLY A 51 -11.77 -6.58 16.42
CA GLY A 51 -12.75 -6.93 17.45
C GLY A 51 -14.17 -7.11 16.93
N ASP A 52 -14.51 -6.53 15.77
CA ASP A 52 -15.82 -6.61 15.14
C ASP A 52 -15.71 -6.63 13.60
N TRP A 53 -16.77 -7.09 12.93
CA TRP A 53 -16.92 -6.97 11.47
C TRP A 53 -17.28 -5.54 11.06
N GLY A 54 -16.40 -4.91 10.26
CA GLY A 54 -16.60 -3.55 9.79
C GLY A 54 -17.75 -3.41 8.78
N TRP A 55 -18.28 -2.18 8.67
CA TRP A 55 -19.38 -1.86 7.75
C TRP A 55 -19.13 -2.32 6.30
N HIS A 56 -17.88 -2.28 5.82
CA HIS A 56 -17.55 -2.67 4.44
C HIS A 56 -17.65 -4.17 4.16
N TRP A 57 -17.70 -5.03 5.19
CA TRP A 57 -18.04 -6.44 5.02
C TRP A 57 -19.51 -6.74 5.23
N THR A 58 -20.25 -5.87 5.93
CA THR A 58 -21.64 -6.13 6.34
C THR A 58 -22.65 -5.37 5.49
N MET A 59 -22.36 -4.13 5.09
CA MET A 59 -23.25 -3.23 4.34
C MET A 59 -24.68 -3.17 4.91
N ASP A 60 -24.82 -3.29 6.23
CA ASP A 60 -26.11 -3.35 6.96
C ASP A 60 -27.05 -4.50 6.52
N HIS A 61 -26.52 -5.51 5.83
CA HIS A 61 -27.31 -6.60 5.26
C HIS A 61 -26.72 -7.99 5.45
N PHE A 62 -25.40 -8.09 5.46
CA PHE A 62 -24.63 -9.33 5.52
C PHE A 62 -24.06 -9.53 6.94
N ASP A 63 -24.02 -10.78 7.37
CA ASP A 63 -23.53 -11.20 8.68
C ASP A 63 -22.35 -12.17 8.53
N PRO A 64 -21.09 -11.69 8.65
CA PRO A 64 -19.92 -12.53 8.42
C PRO A 64 -19.71 -13.63 9.48
N ASP A 65 -20.46 -13.64 10.58
CA ASP A 65 -20.46 -14.76 11.54
C ASP A 65 -21.25 -15.96 11.02
N ARG A 66 -22.11 -15.74 10.03
CA ARG A 66 -22.83 -16.82 9.34
C ARG A 66 -22.00 -17.39 8.22
N LEU A 67 -21.97 -18.72 8.16
CA LEU A 67 -21.39 -19.44 7.04
C LEU A 67 -22.47 -19.78 6.03
N THR A 68 -22.18 -19.54 4.77
CA THR A 68 -22.94 -20.04 3.62
C THR A 68 -22.70 -21.54 3.42
N ASP A 69 -23.52 -22.19 2.59
CA ASP A 69 -23.47 -23.65 2.35
C ASP A 69 -22.12 -24.16 1.85
N ASN A 70 -21.30 -23.30 1.24
CA ASN A 70 -19.96 -23.63 0.75
C ASN A 70 -18.84 -23.38 1.79
N GLY A 71 -19.19 -23.05 3.02
CA GLY A 71 -18.25 -22.78 4.12
C GLY A 71 -17.61 -21.39 4.11
N ARG A 72 -18.03 -20.48 3.22
CA ARG A 72 -17.60 -19.07 3.23
C ARG A 72 -18.46 -18.24 4.15
N ARG A 73 -17.85 -17.23 4.79
CA ARG A 73 -18.56 -16.17 5.54
C ARG A 73 -19.49 -15.37 4.63
N GLU A 74 -20.68 -15.03 5.10
CA GLU A 74 -21.63 -14.16 4.40
C GLU A 74 -21.14 -12.71 4.46
N VAL A 75 -20.60 -12.20 3.35
CA VAL A 75 -20.04 -10.84 3.26
C VAL A 75 -20.61 -10.07 2.08
N ALA A 76 -20.52 -8.75 2.16
CA ALA A 76 -20.99 -7.81 1.15
C ALA A 76 -20.06 -7.72 -0.08
N ALA A 77 -19.78 -8.87 -0.71
CA ALA A 77 -18.95 -8.94 -1.91
C ALA A 77 -19.48 -10.01 -2.88
N HIS A 78 -19.52 -9.68 -4.17
CA HIS A 78 -19.77 -10.67 -5.22
C HIS A 78 -18.55 -11.59 -5.43
N ASP A 79 -17.36 -10.99 -5.45
CA ASP A 79 -16.09 -11.71 -5.56
C ASP A 79 -15.48 -11.91 -4.18
N TYR A 80 -15.24 -13.17 -3.83
CA TYR A 80 -14.70 -13.53 -2.52
C TYR A 80 -13.18 -13.40 -2.50
N PRO A 81 -12.58 -12.65 -1.55
CA PRO A 81 -11.12 -12.54 -1.46
C PRO A 81 -10.47 -13.90 -1.26
N LEU A 82 -9.37 -14.17 -1.95
CA LEU A 82 -8.66 -15.46 -1.84
C LEU A 82 -8.14 -15.72 -0.42
N ILE A 83 -7.74 -14.65 0.28
CA ILE A 83 -7.30 -14.70 1.69
C ILE A 83 -8.46 -14.66 2.70
N GLY A 84 -9.70 -14.70 2.21
CA GLY A 84 -10.91 -14.49 3.01
C GLY A 84 -11.13 -13.01 3.40
N PRO A 85 -12.23 -12.71 4.11
CA PRO A 85 -12.50 -11.39 4.64
C PRO A 85 -11.41 -11.00 5.64
N TYR A 86 -10.68 -9.94 5.31
CA TYR A 86 -9.48 -9.52 6.02
C TYR A 86 -9.71 -8.21 6.78
N ASP A 87 -8.70 -7.82 7.57
CA ASP A 87 -8.62 -6.52 8.22
C ASP A 87 -7.56 -5.65 7.53
N SER A 88 -7.89 -4.38 7.26
CA SER A 88 -6.99 -3.43 6.61
C SER A 88 -5.87 -2.92 7.52
N SER A 89 -5.86 -3.36 8.78
CA SER A 89 -4.84 -3.06 9.77
C SER A 89 -3.93 -4.26 10.08
N ASP A 90 -4.24 -5.44 9.52
CA ASP A 90 -3.47 -6.67 9.68
C ASP A 90 -2.12 -6.57 8.93
N PRO A 91 -0.98 -6.73 9.64
CA PRO A 91 0.34 -6.67 9.02
C PRO A 91 0.54 -7.68 7.88
N ASP A 92 -0.01 -8.89 8.00
CA ASP A 92 0.18 -9.95 7.01
C ASP A 92 -0.61 -9.63 5.73
N ALA A 93 -1.85 -9.13 5.88
CA ALA A 93 -2.66 -8.68 4.75
C ALA A 93 -2.04 -7.47 4.03
N LEU A 94 -1.51 -6.50 4.79
CA LEU A 94 -0.84 -5.32 4.24
C LEU A 94 0.42 -5.68 3.45
N GLU A 95 1.28 -6.52 4.00
CA GLU A 95 2.47 -6.99 3.31
C GLU A 95 2.10 -7.80 2.07
N TYR A 96 1.13 -8.70 2.18
CA TYR A 96 0.61 -9.48 1.06
C TYR A 96 0.13 -8.58 -0.10
N HIS A 97 -0.73 -7.59 0.16
CA HIS A 97 -1.24 -6.68 -0.87
C HIS A 97 -0.12 -5.90 -1.56
N VAL A 98 0.82 -5.36 -0.79
CA VAL A 98 1.94 -4.59 -1.34
C VAL A 98 2.88 -5.48 -2.17
N LEU A 99 3.14 -6.71 -1.74
CA LEU A 99 3.93 -7.66 -2.51
C LEU A 99 3.22 -8.10 -3.79
N LEU A 100 1.90 -8.29 -3.76
CA LEU A 100 1.10 -8.56 -4.97
C LEU A 100 1.20 -7.41 -5.97
N MET A 101 1.10 -6.16 -5.50
CA MET A 101 1.25 -4.98 -6.37
C MET A 101 2.61 -4.98 -7.05
N LYS A 102 3.69 -5.26 -6.31
CA LYS A 102 5.04 -5.37 -6.88
C LYS A 102 5.15 -6.49 -7.90
N LEU A 103 4.59 -7.67 -7.59
CA LEU A 103 4.59 -8.81 -8.49
C LEU A 103 3.85 -8.49 -9.79
N ALA A 104 2.76 -7.72 -9.71
CA ALA A 104 1.97 -7.27 -10.85
C ALA A 104 2.63 -6.14 -11.68
N GLY A 105 3.79 -5.62 -11.25
CA GLY A 105 4.48 -4.52 -11.92
C GLY A 105 3.83 -3.15 -11.72
N ILE A 106 3.07 -2.97 -10.64
CA ILE A 106 2.49 -1.68 -10.25
C ILE A 106 3.58 -0.80 -9.62
N ASP A 107 3.59 0.50 -9.90
CA ASP A 107 4.60 1.45 -9.41
C ASP A 107 4.24 2.09 -8.07
N GLY A 108 2.95 2.11 -7.72
CA GLY A 108 2.50 2.71 -6.48
C GLY A 108 1.01 2.66 -6.23
N VAL A 109 0.61 3.30 -5.14
CA VAL A 109 -0.74 3.23 -4.58
C VAL A 109 -1.33 4.62 -4.46
N ILE A 110 -2.59 4.80 -4.82
CA ILE A 110 -3.41 5.96 -4.44
C ILE A 110 -4.26 5.50 -3.27
N VAL A 111 -3.94 5.98 -2.07
CA VAL A 111 -4.63 5.56 -0.84
C VAL A 111 -5.87 6.42 -0.65
N ASP A 112 -7.02 5.77 -0.63
CA ASP A 112 -8.30 6.36 -0.31
C ASP A 112 -8.34 6.78 1.16
N TRP A 113 -8.56 8.06 1.42
CA TRP A 113 -8.36 8.64 2.74
C TRP A 113 -9.41 9.68 3.12
N TYR A 114 -9.85 9.61 4.38
CA TYR A 114 -11.05 10.29 4.88
C TYR A 114 -10.74 11.42 5.87
N GLY A 115 -9.47 11.79 6.03
CA GLY A 115 -9.02 12.85 6.93
C GLY A 115 -8.55 12.34 8.30
N ILE A 116 -8.34 13.29 9.22
CA ILE A 116 -7.69 13.08 10.53
C ILE A 116 -8.68 13.06 11.72
N LYS A 117 -9.98 13.15 11.46
CA LYS A 117 -11.01 13.26 12.50
C LYS A 117 -11.60 11.90 12.85
N ASP A 118 -12.00 11.77 14.12
CA ASP A 118 -12.72 10.60 14.61
C ASP A 118 -14.21 10.77 14.37
N TYR A 119 -14.67 10.27 13.22
CA TYR A 119 -16.07 10.24 12.84
C TYR A 119 -16.32 9.04 11.91
N LYS A 120 -17.39 8.27 12.17
CA LYS A 120 -17.64 6.99 11.48
C LYS A 120 -16.40 6.08 11.53
N ASP A 121 -15.91 5.62 10.38
CA ASP A 121 -14.72 4.78 10.23
C ASP A 121 -13.45 5.58 9.90
N TYR A 122 -13.50 6.92 9.92
CA TYR A 122 -12.43 7.77 9.39
C TYR A 122 -11.13 7.63 10.20
N ALA A 123 -11.23 7.53 11.53
CA ALA A 123 -10.06 7.28 12.39
C ALA A 123 -9.43 5.91 12.13
N ALA A 124 -10.24 4.88 11.84
CA ALA A 124 -9.73 3.57 11.49
C ALA A 124 -9.04 3.59 10.12
N ILE A 125 -9.65 4.23 9.11
CA ILE A 125 -9.09 4.44 7.77
C ILE A 125 -7.76 5.20 7.85
N HIS A 126 -7.68 6.26 8.66
CA HIS A 126 -6.46 7.04 8.88
C HIS A 126 -5.34 6.19 9.50
N ARG A 127 -5.62 5.48 10.60
CA ARG A 127 -4.66 4.56 11.23
C ARG A 127 -4.18 3.47 10.25
N ASN A 128 -5.10 2.91 9.47
CA ASN A 128 -4.79 1.86 8.50
C ASN A 128 -3.95 2.42 7.33
N THR A 129 -4.21 3.65 6.91
CA THR A 129 -3.41 4.39 5.92
C THR A 129 -1.96 4.55 6.37
N GLU A 130 -1.73 4.99 7.62
CA GLU A 130 -0.38 5.12 8.17
C GLU A 130 0.37 3.77 8.22
N ARG A 131 -0.33 2.70 8.60
CA ARG A 131 0.20 1.33 8.59
C ARG A 131 0.55 0.88 7.17
N LEU A 132 -0.34 1.07 6.20
CA LEU A 132 -0.11 0.72 4.80
C LEU A 132 1.10 1.47 4.22
N ILE A 133 1.23 2.77 4.49
CA ILE A 133 2.38 3.58 4.03
C ILE A 133 3.71 2.98 4.50
N THR A 134 3.74 2.38 5.69
CA THR A 134 4.92 1.68 6.19
C THR A 134 5.32 0.52 5.28
N TYR A 135 4.38 -0.31 4.83
CA TYR A 135 4.63 -1.43 3.91
C TYR A 135 4.94 -0.97 2.49
N ILE A 136 4.22 0.03 1.98
CA ILE A 136 4.50 0.66 0.68
C ILE A 136 5.97 1.10 0.63
N ARG A 137 6.43 1.86 1.64
CA ARG A 137 7.81 2.34 1.72
C ARG A 137 8.83 1.20 1.80
N LYS A 138 8.59 0.18 2.64
CA LYS A 138 9.46 -1.01 2.74
C LYS A 138 9.64 -1.71 1.41
N SER A 139 8.59 -1.70 0.58
CA SER A 139 8.57 -2.38 -0.70
C SER A 139 9.22 -1.57 -1.84
N GLY A 140 9.41 -0.27 -1.66
CA GLY A 140 9.92 0.64 -2.69
C GLY A 140 8.85 1.15 -3.68
N LEU A 141 7.56 0.86 -3.42
CA LEU A 141 6.45 1.45 -4.16
C LEU A 141 6.28 2.95 -3.79
N LYS A 142 5.71 3.71 -4.72
CA LYS A 142 5.28 5.10 -4.47
C LYS A 142 3.89 5.13 -3.84
N PHE A 143 3.51 6.27 -3.28
CA PHE A 143 2.11 6.52 -2.92
C PHE A 143 1.69 7.95 -3.22
N ALA A 144 0.38 8.11 -3.37
CA ALA A 144 -0.37 9.36 -3.31
C ALA A 144 -1.59 9.14 -2.42
N VAL A 145 -2.27 10.22 -2.03
CA VAL A 145 -3.49 10.18 -1.23
C VAL A 145 -4.64 10.71 -2.07
N CYS A 146 -5.76 9.98 -2.11
CA CYS A 146 -7.05 10.47 -2.57
C CYS A 146 -7.80 10.96 -1.34
N TYR A 147 -7.87 12.28 -1.15
CA TYR A 147 -8.65 12.84 -0.06
C TYR A 147 -10.13 12.93 -0.46
N GLU A 148 -10.96 12.14 0.19
CA GLU A 148 -12.41 12.10 0.00
C GLU A 148 -13.06 13.33 0.66
N ASP A 149 -13.14 14.45 -0.06
CA ASP A 149 -13.61 15.74 0.44
C ASP A 149 -15.08 15.74 0.90
N GLN A 150 -15.90 14.81 0.40
CA GLN A 150 -17.26 14.55 0.89
C GLN A 150 -17.32 14.27 2.41
N THR A 151 -16.20 13.85 3.02
CA THR A 151 -16.09 13.68 4.47
C THR A 151 -16.37 14.96 5.25
N VAL A 152 -15.98 16.12 4.70
CA VAL A 152 -16.23 17.43 5.32
C VAL A 152 -17.73 17.70 5.42
N ARG A 153 -18.48 17.45 4.33
CA ARG A 153 -19.94 17.59 4.32
C ARG A 153 -20.58 16.67 5.37
N HIS A 154 -20.19 15.39 5.39
CA HIS A 154 -20.75 14.42 6.35
C HIS A 154 -20.46 14.79 7.81
N MET A 155 -19.31 15.43 8.09
CA MET A 155 -18.99 15.91 9.44
C MET A 155 -19.79 17.15 9.83
N ILE A 156 -20.09 18.05 8.90
CA ILE A 156 -20.99 19.19 9.15
C ILE A 156 -22.41 18.69 9.41
N GLU A 157 -22.93 17.80 8.55
CA GLU A 157 -24.26 17.20 8.70
C GLU A 157 -24.38 16.39 10.00
N GLY A 158 -23.29 15.71 10.41
CA GLY A 158 -23.20 14.96 11.66
C GLY A 158 -22.93 15.81 12.91
N GLY A 159 -22.76 17.13 12.77
CA GLY A 159 -22.49 18.04 13.89
C GLY A 159 -21.09 17.93 14.49
N VAL A 160 -20.17 17.20 13.84
CA VAL A 160 -18.75 17.13 14.22
C VAL A 160 -18.04 18.45 13.89
N LEU A 161 -18.38 19.04 12.74
CA LEU A 161 -17.92 20.36 12.34
C LEU A 161 -19.09 21.35 12.39
N GLN A 162 -18.80 22.60 12.77
CA GLN A 162 -19.79 23.67 12.71
C GLN A 162 -20.04 24.07 11.24
N PRO A 163 -21.25 24.52 10.87
CA PRO A 163 -21.49 25.11 9.56
C PRO A 163 -20.52 26.28 9.29
N GLY A 164 -19.86 26.27 8.13
CA GLY A 164 -18.82 27.24 7.75
C GLY A 164 -17.41 26.95 8.27
N ALA A 165 -17.19 25.81 8.92
CA ALA A 165 -15.87 25.35 9.33
C ALA A 165 -15.15 24.49 8.26
N ASP A 166 -15.69 24.41 7.04
CA ASP A 166 -15.17 23.64 5.91
C ASP A 166 -13.77 24.10 5.48
N VAL A 167 -13.56 25.39 5.22
CA VAL A 167 -12.25 25.91 4.82
C VAL A 167 -11.20 25.80 5.94
N PRO A 168 -11.48 26.21 7.19
CA PRO A 168 -10.53 26.01 8.30
C PRO A 168 -10.13 24.54 8.49
N HIS A 169 -11.09 23.62 8.37
CA HIS A 169 -10.81 22.20 8.47
C HIS A 169 -10.00 21.68 7.28
N GLY A 170 -10.29 22.13 6.05
CA GLY A 170 -9.48 21.81 4.87
C GLY A 170 -8.03 22.25 5.02
N ILE A 171 -7.78 23.43 5.60
CA ILE A 171 -6.42 23.91 5.90
C ILE A 171 -5.75 22.97 6.92
N GLU A 172 -6.44 22.62 8.01
CA GLU A 172 -5.92 21.68 9.02
C GLU A 172 -5.52 20.33 8.41
N VAL A 173 -6.34 19.78 7.52
CA VAL A 173 -6.07 18.51 6.83
C VAL A 173 -4.88 18.63 5.89
N MET A 174 -4.76 19.73 5.15
CA MET A 174 -3.64 19.96 4.22
C MET A 174 -2.33 20.24 4.95
N ASP A 175 -2.37 20.90 6.12
CA ASP A 175 -1.20 21.13 6.97
C ASP A 175 -0.67 19.82 7.58
N TRP A 176 -1.52 18.80 7.71
CA TRP A 176 -1.11 17.48 8.20
C TRP A 176 -0.41 16.63 7.12
N LEU A 177 -0.81 16.77 5.85
CA LEU A 177 -0.29 15.99 4.71
C LEU A 177 1.16 16.37 4.34
#